data_AF-A0A4R8Z607-F1
#
_entry.id   AF-A0A4R8Z607-F1
#
_cell.length_a   1.000
_cell.length_b   1.000
_cell.length_c   1.000
_cell.angle_alpha   90.00
_cell.angle_beta   90.00
_cell.angle_gamma   90.00
#
_symmetry.space_group_name_H-M   'P 1'
#
loop_
_entity.id
_entity.type
_entity.pdbx_description
1 polymer ?
#
loop_
_entity_poly.entity_id
_entity_poly.type
_entity_poly.pdbx_seq_one_letter_code
_entity_poly.pdbx_strand_id
1 'polypeptide(L)'
;MNTSSAPPGELAAGNQVDSRIRSGLRACDGGQHLASAEQVARFLDADPRIAFVEYPGRPSHPLHDLAAVQFKGRGFGAMMAFAIDGDSATQNRFVSNLRVITSAVSLGHDETLIVHVGPEARESYPDSFRTYGHLRMSVGLEDGDDLIADLRIALDRTEITGAPRTHNAPTG
;
A
#
# COMPACT_ATOMS: atom_id res chain seq x y z
N MET A 1 9.73 69.16 -27.11
CA MET A 1 9.25 67.83 -27.57
C MET A 1 10.42 67.10 -28.20
N ASN A 2 11.07 66.22 -27.44
CA ASN A 2 11.77 65.06 -27.97
C ASN A 2 11.92 64.05 -26.82
N THR A 3 11.44 62.85 -27.05
CA THR A 3 11.31 61.73 -26.12
C THR A 3 12.56 60.86 -26.18
N SER A 4 13.17 60.57 -25.04
CA SER A 4 14.09 59.43 -24.93
C SER A 4 13.99 58.85 -23.53
N SER A 5 13.13 57.84 -23.41
CA SER A 5 12.98 57.00 -22.24
C SER A 5 14.04 55.89 -22.30
N ALA A 6 15.02 55.94 -21.40
CA ALA A 6 15.86 54.79 -21.10
C ALA A 6 15.06 53.78 -20.26
N PRO A 7 15.14 52.46 -20.52
CA PRO A 7 14.48 51.47 -19.67
C PRO A 7 15.28 51.27 -18.36
N PRO A 8 14.62 50.97 -17.24
CA PRO A 8 15.31 50.60 -16.00
C PRO A 8 15.98 49.23 -16.18
N GLY A 9 17.29 49.19 -15.95
CA GLY A 9 18.08 47.96 -15.93
C GLY A 9 17.64 47.05 -14.80
N GLU A 10 17.24 45.85 -15.18
CA GLU A 10 16.90 44.72 -14.33
C GLU A 10 18.18 44.20 -13.63
N LEU A 11 18.30 44.48 -12.33
CA LEU A 11 19.25 43.84 -11.43
C LEU A 11 18.45 43.05 -10.40
N ALA A 12 18.28 41.75 -10.64
CA ALA A 12 18.06 40.79 -9.56
C ALA A 12 18.72 39.47 -9.96
N ALA A 13 19.72 39.11 -9.18
CA ALA A 13 20.55 37.93 -9.35
C ALA A 13 19.67 36.66 -9.42
N GLY A 14 19.51 36.11 -10.62
CA GLY A 14 19.11 34.73 -10.82
C GLY A 14 20.22 33.84 -10.27
N ASN A 15 20.06 33.43 -9.03
CA ASN A 15 20.90 32.46 -8.34
C ASN A 15 20.91 31.18 -9.20
N GLN A 16 21.96 31.01 -10.02
CA GLN A 16 22.23 29.77 -10.72
C GLN A 16 22.59 28.74 -9.66
N VAL A 17 21.57 28.13 -9.07
CA VAL A 17 21.77 26.97 -8.20
C VAL A 17 22.21 25.84 -9.10
N ASP A 18 23.50 25.53 -8.99
CA ASP A 18 24.21 24.47 -9.67
C ASP A 18 23.38 23.17 -9.74
N SER A 19 23.06 22.76 -10.97
CA SER A 19 22.30 21.53 -11.27
C SER A 19 23.01 20.25 -10.80
N ARG A 20 24.25 20.34 -10.31
CA ARG A 20 25.04 19.23 -9.79
C ARG A 20 24.76 18.85 -8.33
N ILE A 21 23.98 19.65 -7.59
CA ILE A 21 23.51 19.28 -6.23
C ILE A 21 22.28 18.34 -6.26
N ARG A 22 21.81 17.91 -7.45
CA ARG A 22 20.82 16.81 -7.57
C ARG A 22 21.42 15.41 -7.57
N SER A 23 22.73 15.26 -7.35
CA SER A 23 23.42 13.96 -7.38
C SER A 23 23.66 13.34 -6.01
N GLY A 24 23.07 13.88 -4.93
CA GLY A 24 23.33 13.45 -3.55
C GLY A 24 22.16 12.81 -2.80
N LEU A 25 20.94 12.83 -3.36
CA LEU A 25 19.85 12.03 -2.84
C LEU A 25 19.85 10.74 -3.65
N ARG A 26 20.47 9.67 -3.11
CA ARG A 26 20.00 8.33 -3.44
C ARG A 26 18.53 8.34 -3.02
N ALA A 27 17.65 8.62 -3.98
CA ALA A 27 16.23 8.54 -3.77
C ALA A 27 15.99 7.16 -3.16
N CYS A 28 15.35 7.11 -1.99
CA CYS A 28 14.61 5.94 -1.57
C CYS A 28 13.89 5.45 -2.82
N ASP A 29 14.20 4.24 -3.29
CA ASP A 29 13.70 3.76 -4.58
C ASP A 29 12.20 3.50 -4.45
N GLY A 30 11.42 4.57 -4.60
CA GLY A 30 9.97 4.54 -4.49
C GLY A 30 9.35 3.58 -5.49
N GLY A 31 10.07 3.15 -6.54
CA GLY A 31 9.63 2.11 -7.46
C GLY A 31 9.56 0.73 -6.81
N GLN A 32 10.50 0.39 -5.93
CA GLN A 32 10.57 -0.93 -5.31
C GLN A 32 9.38 -1.17 -4.38
N HIS A 33 9.09 -0.23 -3.47
CA HIS A 33 7.91 -0.32 -2.59
C HIS A 33 6.60 -0.55 -3.38
N LEU A 34 6.45 0.13 -4.51
CA LEU A 34 5.25 0.08 -5.33
C LEU A 34 5.14 -1.25 -6.08
N ALA A 35 6.25 -1.73 -6.65
CA ALA A 35 6.30 -3.02 -7.31
C ALA A 35 6.03 -4.18 -6.34
N SER A 36 6.69 -4.19 -5.18
CA SER A 36 6.47 -5.20 -4.13
C SER A 36 5.02 -5.16 -3.63
N ALA A 37 4.45 -3.97 -3.41
CA ALA A 37 3.06 -3.84 -2.96
C ALA A 37 2.06 -4.39 -3.99
N GLU A 38 2.24 -4.11 -5.28
CA GLU A 38 1.39 -4.68 -6.32
C GLU A 38 1.50 -6.21 -6.38
N GLN A 39 2.71 -6.75 -6.23
CA GLN A 39 2.93 -8.19 -6.26
C GLN A 39 2.25 -8.89 -5.07
N VAL A 40 2.42 -8.33 -3.87
CA VAL A 40 1.79 -8.82 -2.64
C VAL A 40 0.27 -8.72 -2.73
N ALA A 41 -0.27 -7.59 -3.22
CA ALA A 41 -1.71 -7.42 -3.40
C ALA A 41 -2.30 -8.45 -4.36
N ARG A 42 -1.62 -8.74 -5.48
CA ARG A 42 -2.03 -9.79 -6.43
C ARG A 42 -2.00 -11.19 -5.79
N PHE A 43 -0.98 -11.50 -5.00
CA PHE A 43 -0.89 -12.77 -4.28
C PHE A 43 -2.05 -12.95 -3.30
N LEU A 44 -2.32 -11.93 -2.47
CA LEU A 44 -3.41 -11.97 -1.49
C LEU A 44 -4.79 -12.08 -2.15
N ASP A 45 -5.03 -11.37 -3.25
CA ASP A 45 -6.32 -11.40 -3.95
C ASP A 45 -6.62 -12.76 -4.58
N ALA A 46 -5.58 -13.51 -4.96
CA ALA A 46 -5.68 -14.85 -5.54
C ALA A 46 -5.80 -15.98 -4.51
N ASP A 47 -5.47 -15.75 -3.23
CA ASP A 47 -5.50 -16.80 -2.20
C ASP A 47 -6.93 -16.98 -1.63
N PRO A 48 -7.49 -18.21 -1.66
CA PRO A 48 -8.87 -18.46 -1.22
C PRO A 48 -9.08 -18.26 0.28
N ARG A 49 -8.03 -18.22 1.09
CA ARG A 49 -8.09 -17.99 2.54
C ARG A 49 -8.25 -16.51 2.89
N ILE A 50 -8.14 -15.61 1.91
CA ILE A 50 -8.32 -14.17 2.09
C ILE A 50 -9.78 -13.82 1.80
N ALA A 51 -10.44 -13.15 2.75
CA ALA A 51 -11.83 -12.71 2.64
C ALA A 51 -11.96 -11.52 1.69
N PHE A 52 -11.10 -10.51 1.85
CA PHE A 52 -11.02 -9.36 0.96
C PHE A 52 -9.63 -8.72 0.99
N VAL A 53 -9.33 -7.98 -0.07
CA VAL A 53 -8.18 -7.07 -0.18
C VAL A 53 -8.72 -5.69 -0.57
N GLU A 54 -8.16 -4.64 0.02
CA GLU A 54 -8.42 -3.24 -0.28
C GLU A 54 -7.10 -2.58 -0.65
N TYR A 55 -6.91 -2.40 -1.94
CA TYR A 55 -5.73 -1.79 -2.53
C TYR A 55 -6.11 -1.03 -3.80
N PRO A 56 -5.77 0.27 -3.95
CA PRO A 56 -6.18 1.05 -5.11
C PRO A 56 -5.62 0.54 -6.45
N GLY A 57 -4.51 -0.22 -6.41
CA GLY A 57 -3.91 -0.82 -7.61
C GLY A 57 -4.61 -2.07 -8.11
N ARG A 58 -5.62 -2.58 -7.40
CA ARG A 58 -6.42 -3.70 -7.90
C ARG A 58 -7.39 -3.20 -8.99
N PRO A 59 -7.46 -3.86 -10.17
CA PRO A 59 -8.38 -3.44 -11.24
C PRO A 59 -9.86 -3.43 -10.83
N SER A 60 -10.26 -4.30 -9.89
CA SER A 60 -11.63 -4.35 -9.37
C SER A 60 -11.91 -3.36 -8.25
N HIS A 61 -10.96 -2.48 -7.90
CA HIS A 61 -11.16 -1.47 -6.87
C HIS A 61 -11.98 -0.29 -7.43
N PRO A 62 -13.04 0.18 -6.73
CA PRO A 62 -13.94 1.23 -7.25
C PRO A 62 -13.25 2.55 -7.62
N LEU A 63 -12.15 2.86 -6.94
CA LEU A 63 -11.36 4.07 -7.18
C LEU A 63 -10.08 3.84 -8.00
N HIS A 64 -9.93 2.69 -8.67
CA HIS A 64 -8.72 2.37 -9.43
C HIS A 64 -8.40 3.44 -10.48
N ASP A 65 -9.37 3.82 -11.30
CA ASP A 65 -9.19 4.81 -12.37
C ASP A 65 -8.86 6.20 -11.81
N LEU A 66 -9.54 6.60 -10.72
CA LEU A 66 -9.26 7.87 -10.05
C LEU A 66 -7.85 7.87 -9.45
N ALA A 67 -7.45 6.77 -8.81
CA ALA A 67 -6.12 6.61 -8.25
C ALA A 67 -5.07 6.65 -9.36
N ALA A 68 -5.28 5.97 -10.49
CA ALA A 68 -4.36 6.00 -11.63
C ALA A 68 -4.11 7.43 -12.14
N VAL A 69 -5.18 8.25 -12.21
CA VAL A 69 -5.08 9.68 -12.57
C VAL A 69 -4.34 10.49 -11.50
N GLN A 70 -4.70 10.34 -10.23
CA GLN A 70 -4.09 11.09 -9.13
C GLN A 70 -2.60 10.76 -8.94
N PHE A 71 -2.25 9.48 -9.02
CA PHE A 71 -0.88 9.00 -8.91
C PHE A 71 -0.09 9.14 -10.21
N LYS A 72 -0.70 9.66 -11.29
CA LYS A 72 -0.06 9.92 -12.59
C LYS A 72 0.68 8.70 -13.15
N GLY A 73 0.12 7.51 -12.95
CA GLY A 73 0.73 6.25 -13.39
C GLY A 73 2.05 5.87 -12.70
N ARG A 74 2.38 6.48 -11.54
CA ARG A 74 3.63 6.18 -10.81
C ARG A 74 3.52 4.98 -9.87
N GLY A 75 2.32 4.42 -9.69
CA GLY A 75 1.99 3.33 -8.74
C GLY A 75 0.97 3.77 -7.69
N PHE A 76 0.36 2.82 -6.97
CA PHE A 76 -0.83 3.06 -6.13
C PHE A 76 -0.53 3.20 -4.62
N GLY A 77 0.72 3.51 -4.28
CA GLY A 77 1.22 3.47 -2.90
C GLY A 77 1.55 2.05 -2.43
N ALA A 78 2.13 1.97 -1.23
CA ALA A 78 2.56 0.73 -0.59
C ALA A 78 1.67 0.34 0.61
N MET A 79 0.51 0.99 0.74
CA MET A 79 -0.45 0.77 1.82
C MET A 79 -1.61 -0.08 1.31
N MET A 80 -1.97 -1.12 2.06
CA MET A 80 -3.15 -1.93 1.77
C MET A 80 -3.81 -2.41 3.07
N ALA A 81 -5.09 -2.78 2.96
CA ALA A 81 -5.80 -3.49 4.01
C ALA A 81 -6.34 -4.81 3.46
N PHE A 82 -6.33 -5.87 4.24
CA PHE A 82 -6.94 -7.14 3.85
C PHE A 82 -7.41 -7.90 5.08
N ALA A 83 -8.26 -8.90 4.90
CA ALA A 83 -8.69 -9.76 6.00
C ALA A 83 -8.57 -11.23 5.59
N ILE A 84 -8.19 -12.06 6.55
CA ILE A 84 -8.23 -13.52 6.41
C ILE A 84 -9.68 -13.97 6.68
N ASP A 85 -10.14 -14.96 5.94
CA ASP A 85 -11.44 -15.61 6.15
C ASP A 85 -11.41 -16.45 7.43
N GLY A 86 -11.55 -15.76 8.55
CA GLY A 86 -11.47 -16.30 9.89
C GLY A 86 -11.72 -15.23 10.94
N ASP A 87 -11.79 -15.65 12.20
CA ASP A 87 -12.03 -14.73 13.31
C ASP A 87 -10.78 -13.89 13.67
N SER A 88 -11.00 -12.90 14.53
CA SER A 88 -9.95 -12.04 15.09
C SER A 88 -8.78 -12.83 15.72
N ALA A 89 -9.08 -13.98 16.34
CA ALA A 89 -8.05 -14.86 16.89
C ALA A 89 -7.18 -15.50 15.79
N THR A 90 -7.79 -15.90 14.69
CA THR A 90 -7.11 -16.46 13.50
C THR A 90 -6.21 -15.42 12.85
N GLN A 91 -6.69 -14.18 12.69
CA GLN A 91 -5.85 -13.08 12.19
C GLN A 91 -4.68 -12.75 13.11
N ASN A 92 -4.89 -12.75 14.43
CA ASN A 92 -3.79 -12.58 15.39
C ASN A 92 -2.76 -13.73 15.31
N ARG A 93 -3.22 -14.98 15.18
CA ARG A 93 -2.31 -16.14 15.00
C ARG A 93 -1.51 -16.01 13.71
N PHE A 94 -2.14 -15.60 12.62
CA PHE A 94 -1.44 -15.31 11.37
C PHE A 94 -0.34 -14.28 11.56
N VAL A 95 -0.66 -13.13 12.18
CA VAL A 95 0.35 -12.09 12.45
C VAL A 95 1.49 -12.62 13.31
N SER A 96 1.21 -13.49 14.29
CA SER A 96 2.25 -14.11 15.12
C SER A 96 3.14 -15.12 14.40
N ASN A 97 2.69 -15.64 13.24
CA ASN A 97 3.43 -16.61 12.44
C ASN A 97 4.38 -15.95 11.42
N LEU A 98 4.26 -14.64 11.20
CA LEU A 98 5.12 -13.86 10.31
C LEU A 98 6.54 -13.76 10.90
N ARG A 99 7.55 -13.76 10.01
CA ARG A 99 8.97 -13.72 10.41
C ARG A 99 9.74 -12.60 9.75
N VAL A 100 9.36 -12.22 8.54
CA VAL A 100 9.93 -11.09 7.79
C VAL A 100 9.12 -9.84 8.07
N ILE A 101 7.80 -9.95 8.02
CA ILE A 101 6.89 -8.83 8.24
C ILE A 101 6.75 -8.54 9.74
N THR A 102 7.02 -7.30 10.13
CA THR A 102 7.03 -6.89 11.54
C THR A 102 5.65 -6.41 11.97
N SER A 103 5.16 -6.94 13.09
CA SER A 103 3.93 -6.43 13.74
C SER A 103 4.21 -5.12 14.48
N ALA A 104 3.90 -3.97 13.86
CA ALA A 104 4.07 -2.65 14.47
C ALA A 104 3.03 -1.63 13.96
N VAL A 105 2.76 -0.61 14.79
CA VAL A 105 1.77 0.44 14.48
C VAL A 105 2.32 1.57 13.58
N SER A 106 3.63 1.61 13.35
CA SER A 106 4.34 2.65 12.57
C SER A 106 4.07 2.52 11.06
N LEU A 107 4.49 3.53 10.27
CA LEU A 107 4.35 3.59 8.82
C LEU A 107 5.62 4.16 8.19
N GLY A 108 5.92 3.77 6.95
CA GLY A 108 6.97 4.39 6.13
C GLY A 108 8.41 4.04 6.55
N HIS A 109 8.62 2.84 7.09
CA HIS A 109 9.95 2.29 7.33
C HIS A 109 10.49 1.58 6.07
N ASP A 110 11.77 1.28 6.08
CA ASP A 110 12.41 0.34 5.13
C ASP A 110 11.88 -1.09 5.28
N GLU A 111 11.35 -1.43 6.45
CA GLU A 111 10.71 -2.71 6.76
C GLU A 111 9.20 -2.70 6.50
N THR A 112 8.68 -3.87 6.12
CA THR A 112 7.25 -4.11 5.96
C THR A 112 6.59 -4.26 7.33
N LEU A 113 5.58 -3.43 7.57
CA LEU A 113 4.87 -3.37 8.84
C LEU A 113 3.42 -3.82 8.68
N ILE A 114 2.92 -4.58 9.65
CA ILE A 114 1.53 -5.01 9.70
C ILE A 114 0.92 -4.70 11.08
N VAL A 115 -0.34 -4.31 11.08
CA VAL A 115 -1.12 -4.17 12.32
C VAL A 115 -2.49 -4.81 12.14
N HIS A 116 -2.87 -5.64 13.10
CA HIS A 116 -4.22 -6.15 13.18
C HIS A 116 -5.14 -5.10 13.81
N VAL A 117 -6.22 -4.80 13.09
CA VAL A 117 -7.29 -3.93 13.53
C VAL A 117 -8.54 -4.79 13.67
N GLY A 118 -8.93 -5.02 14.92
CA GLY A 118 -10.08 -5.84 15.25
C GLY A 118 -11.39 -5.32 14.64
N PRO A 119 -12.46 -6.12 14.69
CA PRO A 119 -13.77 -5.78 14.13
C PRO A 119 -14.46 -4.60 14.84
N GLU A 120 -13.94 -4.16 15.99
CA GLU A 120 -14.39 -3.00 16.78
C GLU A 120 -14.13 -1.65 16.09
N ALA A 121 -14.19 -1.62 14.77
CA ALA A 121 -13.87 -0.46 14.00
C ALA A 121 -15.00 0.58 14.04
N ARG A 122 -14.63 1.84 13.77
CA ARG A 122 -15.56 2.98 13.69
C ARG A 122 -16.71 2.65 12.74
N GLU A 123 -17.92 3.06 13.12
CA GLU A 123 -19.18 2.80 12.42
C GLU A 123 -19.15 3.14 10.91
N SER A 124 -18.24 4.03 10.52
CA SER A 124 -17.99 4.50 9.15
C SER A 124 -17.25 3.52 8.23
N TYR A 125 -16.81 2.36 8.70
CA TYR A 125 -16.15 1.38 7.83
C TYR A 125 -17.14 0.55 7.01
N PRO A 126 -16.74 0.10 5.80
CA PRO A 126 -17.54 -0.82 4.99
C PRO A 126 -17.86 -2.12 5.74
N ASP A 127 -18.95 -2.79 5.34
CA ASP A 127 -19.43 -4.01 6.00
C ASP A 127 -18.37 -5.09 6.14
N SER A 128 -17.55 -5.33 5.10
CA SER A 128 -16.47 -6.32 5.13
C SER A 128 -15.47 -6.09 6.28
N PHE A 129 -15.09 -4.85 6.53
CA PHE A 129 -14.17 -4.48 7.60
C PHE A 129 -14.79 -4.67 8.99
N ARG A 130 -16.12 -4.46 9.11
CA ARG A 130 -16.85 -4.67 10.37
C ARG A 130 -17.09 -6.15 10.65
N THR A 131 -17.32 -6.95 9.60
CA THR A 131 -17.55 -8.39 9.72
C THR A 131 -16.27 -9.15 10.06
N TYR A 132 -15.19 -8.93 9.31
CA TYR A 132 -13.96 -9.71 9.45
C TYR A 132 -12.89 -9.03 10.30
N GLY A 133 -12.97 -7.71 10.53
CA GLY A 133 -11.79 -6.93 10.90
C GLY A 133 -10.84 -6.77 9.70
N HIS A 134 -9.62 -6.28 9.92
CA HIS A 134 -8.59 -6.24 8.88
C HIS A 134 -7.17 -6.17 9.44
N LEU A 135 -6.22 -6.56 8.60
CA LEU A 135 -4.81 -6.31 8.72
C LEU A 135 -4.46 -5.11 7.84
N ARG A 136 -3.89 -4.06 8.44
CA ARG A 136 -3.33 -2.93 7.69
C ARG A 136 -1.83 -3.16 7.50
N MET A 137 -1.38 -3.17 6.26
CA MET A 137 0.01 -3.43 5.90
C MET A 137 0.62 -2.25 5.15
N SER A 138 1.86 -1.92 5.52
CA SER A 138 2.73 -0.94 4.86
C SER A 138 3.92 -1.71 4.30
N VAL A 139 4.01 -1.84 2.98
CA VAL A 139 5.08 -2.59 2.32
C VAL A 139 6.37 -1.77 2.28
N GLY A 140 7.44 -2.37 2.78
CA GLY A 140 8.80 -1.83 2.84
C GLY A 140 9.58 -2.01 1.53
N LEU A 141 10.91 -2.00 1.64
CA LEU A 141 11.86 -2.14 0.53
C LEU A 141 12.31 -3.58 0.31
N GLU A 142 11.76 -4.54 1.05
CA GLU A 142 12.11 -5.94 0.89
C GLU A 142 11.74 -6.47 -0.51
N ASP A 143 12.37 -7.60 -0.86
CA ASP A 143 12.03 -8.32 -2.06
C ASP A 143 10.58 -8.85 -1.97
N GLY A 144 9.80 -8.61 -3.02
CA GLY A 144 8.39 -9.00 -3.05
C GLY A 144 8.19 -10.51 -2.95
N ASP A 145 9.13 -11.32 -3.46
CA ASP A 145 9.06 -12.77 -3.37
C ASP A 145 9.30 -13.26 -1.93
N ASP A 146 10.19 -12.61 -1.19
CA ASP A 146 10.44 -12.92 0.23
C ASP A 146 9.21 -12.58 1.09
N LEU A 147 8.57 -11.44 0.82
CA LEU A 147 7.32 -11.06 1.48
C LEU A 147 6.20 -12.07 1.18
N ILE A 148 6.04 -12.47 -0.08
CA ILE A 148 5.05 -13.47 -0.49
C ILE A 148 5.34 -14.83 0.15
N ALA A 149 6.62 -15.23 0.25
CA ALA A 149 7.01 -16.46 0.90
C ALA A 149 6.65 -16.46 2.40
N ASP A 150 6.93 -15.35 3.11
CA ASP A 150 6.58 -15.21 4.53
C ASP A 150 5.07 -15.24 4.74
N LEU A 151 4.31 -14.48 3.93
CA LEU A 151 2.84 -14.49 3.96
C LEU A 151 2.28 -15.89 3.72
N ARG A 152 2.80 -16.62 2.71
CA ARG A 152 2.35 -17.98 2.40
C ARG A 152 2.61 -18.94 3.56
N ILE A 153 3.82 -18.92 4.11
CA ILE A 153 4.19 -19.78 5.25
C ILE A 153 3.31 -19.46 6.46
N ALA A 154 3.05 -18.17 6.73
CA ALA A 154 2.18 -17.77 7.83
C ALA A 154 0.73 -18.19 7.62
N LEU A 155 0.20 -18.11 6.40
CA LEU A 155 -1.13 -18.62 6.04
C LEU A 155 -1.20 -20.15 6.13
N ASP A 156 -0.15 -20.88 5.77
CA ASP A 156 -0.13 -22.35 5.85
C ASP A 156 -0.08 -22.85 7.30
N ARG A 157 0.61 -22.12 8.18
CA ARG A 157 0.67 -22.41 9.63
C ARG A 157 -0.60 -22.03 10.37
N THR A 158 -1.35 -21.10 9.82
CA THR A 158 -2.64 -20.69 10.37
C THR A 158 -3.67 -21.61 9.74
N GLU A 159 -4.11 -22.64 10.45
CA GLU A 159 -5.10 -23.61 9.96
C GLU A 159 -6.46 -22.93 9.66
N ILE A 160 -6.55 -22.27 8.51
CA ILE A 160 -7.71 -21.49 8.09
C ILE A 160 -8.69 -22.47 7.44
N THR A 161 -9.80 -22.71 8.12
CA THR A 161 -10.90 -23.53 7.60
C THR A 161 -11.72 -22.67 6.63
N GLY A 162 -11.15 -22.35 5.45
CA GLY A 162 -11.84 -21.54 4.45
C GLY A 162 -13.03 -22.29 3.85
N ALA A 163 -14.22 -21.68 3.85
CA ALA A 163 -15.31 -22.13 2.98
C ALA A 163 -15.09 -21.53 1.57
N PRO A 164 -15.40 -22.26 0.48
CA PRO A 164 -15.15 -21.76 -0.86
C PRO A 164 -16.04 -20.53 -1.16
N ARG A 165 -15.43 -19.40 -1.54
CA ARG A 165 -16.16 -18.17 -1.89
C ARG A 165 -16.95 -18.33 -3.19
N THR A 166 -18.26 -18.15 -3.13
CA THR A 166 -19.04 -17.67 -4.28
C THR A 166 -18.76 -16.17 -4.42
N HIS A 167 -18.03 -15.80 -5.47
CA HIS A 167 -17.84 -14.39 -5.83
C HIS A 167 -19.21 -13.73 -6.04
N ASN A 168 -19.60 -12.82 -5.15
CA ASN A 168 -20.65 -11.84 -5.45
C ASN A 168 -20.07 -10.84 -6.44
N ALA A 169 -20.54 -10.94 -7.69
CA ALA A 169 -20.46 -9.89 -8.69
C ALA A 169 -21.10 -8.60 -8.14
N PRO A 170 -20.64 -7.41 -8.55
CA PRO A 170 -21.24 -6.16 -8.12
C PRO A 170 -22.71 -6.11 -8.52
N THR A 171 -23.58 -5.96 -7.53
CA THR A 171 -25.00 -5.68 -7.73
C THR A 171 -25.15 -4.20 -8.08
N GLY A 172 -25.60 -3.91 -9.30
CA GLY A 172 -26.43 -2.75 -9.67
C GLY A 172 -25.76 -1.39 -9.69
#